data_AF-A0A2J8A6R6-F1
#
_entry.id   AF-A0A2J8A6R6-F1
#
_cell.length_a   1.000
_cell.length_b   1.000
_cell.length_c   1.000
_cell.angle_alpha   90.00
_cell.angle_beta   90.00
_cell.angle_gamma   90.00
#
_symmetry.space_group_name_H-M   'P 1'
#
loop_
_entity.id
_entity.type
_entity.pdbx_description
1 polymer ?
#
loop_
_entity_poly.entity_id
_entity_poly.type
_entity_poly.pdbx_seq_one_letter_code
_entity_poly.pdbx_strand_id
1 'polypeptide(L)'
;MSDSADSSPRVLAVSAGSSHSLALTNVGVVASWGRGEDGQLGHGQADECTAPTAISVLTDAGVDAVVCGAEYSVAVASSRGQIYSWGWGDFGRLGHGECNDVFVPRPIEFFSGRRVAHVACGDTHTLVVSEDGALFTFGRNQNGQLGLGHTNDCLAPQAVVSLQDERVCSIACGSEHSLAATESGAVYAWGWGRYGNLGDGESQDRYLPTRVVGLEGLRVVAAECGWRHSAVVTEAGQVYTFGWSKYGQLGHGDHSDHTRPCLVAALKGKRVTKVAGGWRHTVAADSCGNLYAWGWNKVRAASPPPGCRTRGGAGAGAQGPQGQGQLAAARHGADHGALLGGGDAVVRVAPLAGGARPPPFRYGKQQQRQQRQQRQQRQRQQQPHYVFGQLGLGDTEDRPAPALVGGALAGQPVAVLACGWRHTLCVTRDGQVFSWGRGVNGQLGHGREQDLCTRFASATPGHLPSYEPTLLVGLSCGNLRREAILATATDAGGYVAPADRYAVVPGADEPYGNGSGAAAAVPSMQLFEVPSAAAGDAIAAGDAAAAATAAGGAPAAAPGEGPSVKKARTSSDFS
;
A
#
# COMPACT_ATOMS: atom_id res chain seq x y z
N MET A 1 -7.50 5.63 -45.91
CA MET A 1 -6.58 4.75 -45.15
C MET A 1 -6.64 5.20 -43.71
N SER A 2 -7.60 4.67 -42.95
CA SER A 2 -7.78 4.97 -41.53
C SER A 2 -6.84 4.07 -40.74
N ASP A 3 -6.02 4.67 -39.87
CA ASP A 3 -5.20 3.97 -38.88
C ASP A 3 -6.06 2.95 -38.12
N SER A 4 -5.83 1.67 -38.39
CA SER A 4 -6.27 0.60 -37.49
C SER A 4 -5.40 0.70 -36.24
N ALA A 5 -5.87 1.46 -35.25
CA ALA A 5 -5.26 1.48 -33.93
C ALA A 5 -5.09 0.03 -33.46
N ASP A 6 -3.84 -0.37 -33.22
CA ASP A 6 -3.47 -1.73 -32.81
C ASP A 6 -4.34 -2.17 -31.62
N SER A 7 -5.25 -3.11 -31.89
CA SER A 7 -6.19 -3.68 -30.92
C SER A 7 -5.56 -4.79 -30.09
N SER A 8 -4.24 -4.99 -30.20
CA SER A 8 -3.53 -5.98 -29.40
C SER A 8 -3.56 -5.60 -27.90
N PRO A 9 -3.83 -6.55 -27.00
CA PRO A 9 -3.75 -6.31 -25.57
C PRO A 9 -2.30 -5.99 -25.17
N ARG A 10 -2.07 -4.79 -24.65
CA ARG A 10 -0.81 -4.37 -24.02
C ARG A 10 -1.05 -4.04 -22.55
N VAL A 11 -0.08 -4.32 -21.68
CA VAL A 11 -0.18 -3.98 -20.26
C VAL A 11 0.06 -2.49 -20.05
N LEU A 12 -0.86 -1.84 -19.33
CA LEU A 12 -0.78 -0.43 -18.97
C LEU A 12 -0.37 -0.20 -17.52
N ALA A 13 -0.75 -1.11 -16.62
CA ALA A 13 -0.43 -1.00 -15.21
C ALA A 13 -0.13 -2.37 -14.61
N VAL A 14 0.75 -2.36 -13.62
CA VAL A 14 1.04 -3.51 -12.75
C VAL A 14 1.01 -3.06 -11.31
N SER A 15 0.63 -3.98 -10.43
CA SER A 15 0.72 -3.78 -8.99
C SER A 15 1.15 -5.08 -8.32
N ALA A 16 1.85 -4.97 -7.20
CA ALA A 16 2.46 -6.10 -6.51
C ALA A 16 2.16 -6.04 -5.00
N GLY A 17 1.55 -7.11 -4.47
CA GLY A 17 1.29 -7.26 -3.04
C GLY A 17 2.40 -8.02 -2.33
N SER A 18 2.09 -8.64 -1.19
CA SER A 18 3.09 -9.42 -0.44
C SER A 18 3.62 -10.61 -1.24
N SER A 19 2.71 -11.35 -1.87
CA SER A 19 2.98 -12.59 -2.62
C SER A 19 2.02 -12.79 -3.81
N HIS A 20 1.42 -11.71 -4.33
CA HIS A 20 0.56 -11.74 -5.50
C HIS A 20 0.79 -10.50 -6.37
N SER A 21 0.31 -10.55 -7.59
CA SER A 21 0.56 -9.58 -8.65
C SER A 21 -0.71 -9.33 -9.43
N LEU A 22 -0.92 -8.09 -9.86
CA LEU A 22 -2.00 -7.67 -10.74
C LEU A 22 -1.44 -7.00 -12.00
N ALA A 23 -2.15 -7.15 -13.11
CA ALA A 23 -1.94 -6.37 -14.32
C ALA A 23 -3.27 -5.88 -14.88
N LEU A 24 -3.23 -4.71 -15.51
CA LEU A 24 -4.33 -4.13 -16.29
C LEU A 24 -3.85 -3.91 -17.73
N THR A 25 -4.65 -4.36 -18.70
CA THR A 25 -4.38 -4.12 -20.12
C THR A 25 -5.11 -2.89 -20.66
N ASN A 26 -4.67 -2.39 -21.83
CA ASN A 26 -5.33 -1.29 -22.56
C ASN A 26 -6.75 -1.59 -23.01
N VAL A 27 -7.14 -2.87 -23.02
CA VAL A 27 -8.50 -3.32 -23.37
C VAL A 27 -9.37 -3.57 -22.13
N GLY A 28 -8.92 -3.13 -20.95
CA GLY A 28 -9.69 -3.22 -19.70
C GLY A 28 -9.70 -4.60 -19.03
N VAL A 29 -8.84 -5.53 -19.49
CA VAL A 29 -8.72 -6.85 -18.87
C VAL A 29 -7.80 -6.76 -17.65
N VAL A 30 -8.32 -7.17 -16.50
CA VAL A 30 -7.55 -7.34 -15.26
C VAL A 30 -7.10 -8.80 -15.16
N ALA A 31 -5.82 -9.02 -14.85
CA ALA A 31 -5.28 -10.34 -14.56
C ALA A 31 -4.56 -10.36 -13.21
N SER A 32 -4.58 -11.52 -12.57
CA SER A 32 -3.95 -11.78 -11.28
C SER A 32 -3.18 -13.09 -11.27
N TRP A 33 -2.10 -13.14 -10.49
CA TRP A 33 -1.32 -14.35 -10.25
C TRP A 33 -0.56 -14.24 -8.92
N GLY A 34 -0.05 -15.37 -8.43
CA GLY A 34 0.60 -15.52 -7.14
C GLY A 34 -0.23 -16.31 -6.14
N ARG A 35 -0.06 -15.99 -4.86
CA ARG A 35 -0.80 -16.60 -3.74
C ARG A 35 -2.28 -16.22 -3.78
N GLY A 36 -3.18 -17.20 -3.65
CA GLY A 36 -4.64 -16.98 -3.64
C GLY A 36 -5.38 -17.41 -2.38
N GLU A 37 -4.67 -17.87 -1.35
CA GLU A 37 -5.28 -18.48 -0.14
C GLU A 37 -6.25 -17.57 0.63
N ASP A 38 -6.03 -16.26 0.56
CA ASP A 38 -6.84 -15.25 1.25
C ASP A 38 -7.85 -14.60 0.30
N GLY A 39 -7.97 -15.12 -0.93
CA GLY A 39 -8.89 -14.64 -1.97
C GLY A 39 -8.33 -13.49 -2.82
N GLN A 40 -7.09 -13.04 -2.59
CA GLN A 40 -6.50 -11.85 -3.21
C GLN A 40 -6.36 -11.90 -4.75
N LEU A 41 -6.56 -13.08 -5.37
CA LEU A 41 -6.61 -13.24 -6.82
C LEU A 41 -8.00 -13.00 -7.42
N GLY A 42 -9.09 -13.12 -6.64
CA GLY A 42 -10.41 -12.74 -7.13
C GLY A 42 -11.07 -13.73 -8.09
N HIS A 43 -10.58 -14.97 -8.21
CA HIS A 43 -11.13 -16.00 -9.10
C HIS A 43 -12.24 -16.86 -8.46
N GLY A 44 -12.70 -16.52 -7.25
CA GLY A 44 -13.71 -17.26 -6.51
C GLY A 44 -13.20 -18.49 -5.74
N GLN A 45 -11.93 -18.87 -5.94
CA GLN A 45 -11.27 -19.98 -5.26
C GLN A 45 -10.04 -19.52 -4.48
N ALA A 46 -9.55 -20.36 -3.58
CA ALA A 46 -8.39 -20.09 -2.72
C ALA A 46 -7.05 -20.61 -3.29
N ASP A 47 -7.06 -21.04 -4.56
CA ASP A 47 -5.89 -21.64 -5.21
C ASP A 47 -4.88 -20.59 -5.65
N GLU A 48 -3.60 -20.97 -5.66
CA GLU A 48 -2.54 -20.13 -6.23
C GLU A 48 -2.58 -20.19 -7.76
N CYS A 49 -2.21 -19.09 -8.42
CA CYS A 49 -2.08 -19.03 -9.88
C CYS A 49 -0.63 -18.72 -10.24
N THR A 50 0.04 -19.61 -10.97
CA THR A 50 1.47 -19.41 -11.30
C THR A 50 1.71 -18.62 -12.57
N ALA A 51 0.66 -18.36 -13.34
CA ALA A 51 0.67 -17.55 -14.56
C ALA A 51 -0.43 -16.48 -14.48
N PRO A 52 -0.30 -15.35 -15.20
CA PRO A 52 -1.35 -14.34 -15.30
C PRO A 52 -2.68 -14.94 -15.75
N THR A 53 -3.69 -14.86 -14.89
CA THR A 53 -5.03 -15.38 -15.14
C THR A 53 -6.03 -14.22 -15.13
N ALA A 54 -6.89 -14.13 -16.13
CA ALA A 54 -7.89 -13.07 -16.21
C ALA A 54 -8.93 -13.17 -15.08
N ILE A 55 -9.29 -12.02 -14.50
CA ILE A 55 -10.39 -11.90 -13.54
C ILE A 55 -11.66 -11.61 -14.35
N SER A 56 -12.33 -12.67 -14.80
CA SER A 56 -13.44 -12.59 -15.77
C SER A 56 -14.54 -11.59 -15.37
N VAL A 57 -14.91 -11.55 -14.09
CA VAL A 57 -15.94 -10.65 -13.54
C VAL A 57 -15.65 -9.15 -13.73
N LEU A 58 -14.38 -8.76 -13.93
CA LEU A 58 -13.98 -7.37 -14.14
C LEU A 58 -13.87 -6.97 -15.62
N THR A 59 -13.97 -7.92 -16.55
CA THR A 59 -13.70 -7.68 -18.00
C THR A 59 -14.57 -6.59 -18.60
N ASP A 60 -15.81 -6.45 -18.13
CA ASP A 60 -16.75 -5.43 -18.58
C ASP A 60 -17.02 -4.33 -17.53
N ALA A 61 -16.25 -4.32 -16.43
CA ALA A 61 -16.41 -3.36 -15.35
C ALA A 61 -15.85 -1.97 -15.70
N GLY A 62 -15.08 -1.83 -16.77
CA GLY A 62 -14.49 -0.55 -17.18
C GLY A 62 -13.36 -0.11 -16.25
N VAL A 63 -12.56 -1.08 -15.79
CA VAL A 63 -11.43 -0.83 -14.88
C VAL A 63 -10.33 -0.04 -15.58
N ASP A 64 -9.85 1.01 -14.92
CA ASP A 64 -8.77 1.89 -15.38
C ASP A 64 -7.56 1.94 -14.42
N ALA A 65 -7.69 1.40 -13.21
CA ALA A 65 -6.55 1.22 -12.29
C ALA A 65 -6.66 -0.05 -11.44
N VAL A 66 -5.51 -0.60 -11.04
CA VAL A 66 -5.40 -1.76 -10.14
C VAL A 66 -4.34 -1.49 -9.07
N VAL A 67 -4.63 -1.87 -7.83
CA VAL A 67 -3.76 -1.62 -6.67
C VAL A 67 -3.79 -2.84 -5.74
N CYS A 68 -2.62 -3.26 -5.30
CA CYS A 68 -2.45 -4.35 -4.33
C CYS A 68 -2.20 -3.76 -2.95
N GLY A 69 -2.88 -4.28 -1.93
CA GLY A 69 -2.34 -4.27 -0.58
C GLY A 69 -1.48 -5.50 -0.33
N ALA A 70 -1.14 -5.79 0.93
CA ALA A 70 -0.35 -6.98 1.24
C ALA A 70 -1.04 -8.29 0.82
N GLU A 71 -2.30 -8.50 1.25
CA GLU A 71 -3.05 -9.75 1.04
C GLU A 71 -4.47 -9.47 0.54
N TYR A 72 -4.66 -8.34 -0.16
CA TYR A 72 -5.92 -7.95 -0.79
C TYR A 72 -5.65 -7.07 -2.00
N SER A 73 -6.67 -6.88 -2.81
CA SER A 73 -6.59 -6.25 -4.12
C SER A 73 -7.75 -5.27 -4.30
N VAL A 74 -7.49 -4.22 -5.07
CA VAL A 74 -8.45 -3.20 -5.43
C VAL A 74 -8.39 -2.92 -6.93
N ALA A 75 -9.54 -2.76 -7.56
CA ALA A 75 -9.68 -2.27 -8.93
C ALA A 75 -10.59 -1.04 -8.94
N VAL A 76 -10.26 -0.06 -9.76
CA VAL A 76 -11.00 1.21 -9.88
C VAL A 76 -11.54 1.33 -11.29
N ALA A 77 -12.83 1.64 -11.39
CA ALA A 77 -13.50 2.06 -12.61
C ALA A 77 -13.91 3.52 -12.43
N SER A 78 -12.96 4.43 -12.62
CA SER A 78 -13.06 5.85 -12.28
C SER A 78 -14.20 6.53 -13.04
N SER A 79 -14.36 6.20 -14.33
CA SER A 79 -15.44 6.71 -15.19
C SER A 79 -16.84 6.29 -14.75
N ARG A 80 -16.97 5.16 -14.05
CA ARG A 80 -18.25 4.64 -13.53
C ARG A 80 -18.45 4.95 -12.05
N GLY A 81 -17.47 5.58 -11.41
CA GLY A 81 -17.47 5.84 -9.98
C GLY A 81 -17.65 4.55 -9.18
N GLN A 82 -16.84 3.53 -9.47
CA GLN A 82 -16.87 2.26 -8.76
C GLN A 82 -15.47 1.83 -8.33
N ILE A 83 -15.37 1.34 -7.10
CA ILE A 83 -14.18 0.67 -6.56
C ILE A 83 -14.58 -0.75 -6.20
N TYR A 84 -13.80 -1.73 -6.64
CA TYR A 84 -13.96 -3.13 -6.28
C TYR A 84 -12.84 -3.53 -5.34
N SER A 85 -13.14 -4.26 -4.27
CA SER A 85 -12.12 -4.82 -3.37
C SER A 85 -12.37 -6.30 -3.08
N TRP A 86 -11.29 -7.06 -2.96
CA TRP A 86 -11.31 -8.49 -2.65
C TRP A 86 -10.01 -8.94 -1.97
N GLY A 87 -10.02 -10.11 -1.35
CA GLY A 87 -8.93 -10.69 -0.58
C GLY A 87 -9.22 -10.74 0.91
N TRP A 88 -8.17 -10.60 1.72
CA TRP A 88 -8.26 -10.74 3.18
C TRP A 88 -9.11 -9.62 3.81
N GLY A 89 -10.16 -9.99 4.57
CA GLY A 89 -11.14 -9.05 5.09
C GLY A 89 -10.86 -8.46 6.48
N ASP A 90 -9.95 -9.05 7.26
CA ASP A 90 -9.73 -8.64 8.65
C ASP A 90 -9.44 -7.13 8.78
N PHE A 91 -9.93 -6.54 9.87
CA PHE A 91 -9.87 -5.10 10.18
C PHE A 91 -10.67 -4.20 9.24
N GLY A 92 -11.43 -4.77 8.31
CA GLY A 92 -12.29 -4.01 7.40
C GLY A 92 -11.54 -3.31 6.26
N ARG A 93 -10.34 -3.80 5.91
CA ARG A 93 -9.49 -3.22 4.86
C ARG A 93 -10.12 -3.21 3.46
N LEU A 94 -11.21 -3.96 3.28
CA LEU A 94 -11.98 -4.02 2.04
C LEU A 94 -13.05 -2.92 1.94
N GLY A 95 -13.39 -2.23 3.04
CA GLY A 95 -14.32 -1.09 3.03
C GLY A 95 -15.80 -1.47 2.97
N HIS A 96 -16.11 -2.73 3.21
CA HIS A 96 -17.42 -3.36 3.02
C HIS A 96 -18.38 -3.23 4.22
N GLY A 97 -17.97 -2.53 5.29
CA GLY A 97 -18.70 -2.48 6.56
C GLY A 97 -18.56 -3.75 7.40
N GLU A 98 -17.70 -4.68 7.00
CA GLU A 98 -17.51 -5.98 7.63
C GLU A 98 -16.05 -6.46 7.52
N CYS A 99 -15.75 -7.62 8.12
CA CYS A 99 -14.40 -8.21 8.15
C CYS A 99 -14.30 -9.55 7.40
N ASN A 100 -15.25 -9.87 6.53
CA ASN A 100 -15.25 -11.13 5.79
C ASN A 100 -14.27 -11.09 4.62
N ASP A 101 -13.56 -12.20 4.40
CA ASP A 101 -12.74 -12.40 3.22
C ASP A 101 -13.64 -12.45 1.97
N VAL A 102 -13.14 -11.90 0.88
CA VAL A 102 -13.90 -11.78 -0.38
C VAL A 102 -13.08 -12.43 -1.48
N PHE A 103 -13.59 -13.50 -2.08
CA PHE A 103 -12.85 -14.28 -3.09
C PHE A 103 -13.17 -13.86 -4.53
N VAL A 104 -14.14 -12.96 -4.72
CA VAL A 104 -14.55 -12.41 -6.03
C VAL A 104 -14.68 -10.90 -5.87
N PRO A 105 -14.10 -10.07 -6.77
CA PRO A 105 -14.23 -8.61 -6.73
C PRO A 105 -15.64 -8.13 -6.40
N ARG A 106 -15.76 -7.33 -5.34
CA ARG A 106 -17.04 -6.79 -4.87
C ARG A 106 -16.99 -5.27 -4.83
N PRO A 107 -18.01 -4.57 -5.36
CA PRO A 107 -18.06 -3.11 -5.30
C PRO A 107 -18.15 -2.61 -3.84
N ILE A 108 -17.50 -1.49 -3.57
CA ILE A 108 -17.59 -0.75 -2.31
C ILE A 108 -18.70 0.28 -2.46
N GLU A 109 -19.89 -0.03 -1.95
CA GLU A 109 -21.11 0.76 -2.15
C GLU A 109 -20.96 2.24 -1.77
N PHE A 110 -20.14 2.57 -0.78
CA PHE A 110 -19.88 3.96 -0.36
C PHE A 110 -19.39 4.87 -1.50
N PHE A 111 -18.61 4.31 -2.44
CA PHE A 111 -18.04 5.05 -3.56
C PHE A 111 -18.90 5.04 -4.81
N SER A 112 -20.05 4.34 -4.80
CA SER A 112 -20.95 4.27 -5.95
C SER A 112 -21.37 5.67 -6.41
N GLY A 113 -21.07 6.01 -7.66
CA GLY A 113 -21.34 7.33 -8.25
C GLY A 113 -20.37 8.45 -7.85
N ARG A 114 -19.31 8.14 -7.08
CA ARG A 114 -18.24 9.09 -6.73
C ARG A 114 -17.03 8.86 -7.63
N ARG A 115 -16.54 9.91 -8.28
CA ARG A 115 -15.32 9.83 -9.10
C ARG A 115 -14.08 9.81 -8.20
N VAL A 116 -13.22 8.82 -8.44
CA VAL A 116 -12.01 8.53 -7.66
C VAL A 116 -10.80 8.85 -8.53
N ALA A 117 -9.83 9.55 -7.94
CA ALA A 117 -8.56 9.87 -8.60
C ALA A 117 -7.48 8.83 -8.28
N HIS A 118 -7.33 8.47 -7.00
CA HIS A 118 -6.25 7.60 -6.55
C HIS A 118 -6.70 6.66 -5.42
N VAL A 119 -6.08 5.48 -5.37
CA VAL A 119 -6.21 4.52 -4.28
C VAL A 119 -4.82 4.06 -3.87
N ALA A 120 -4.57 3.96 -2.56
CA ALA A 120 -3.35 3.37 -2.02
C ALA A 120 -3.70 2.32 -0.97
N CYS A 121 -3.02 1.18 -1.01
CA CYS A 121 -3.27 0.04 -0.15
C CYS A 121 -2.03 -0.30 0.66
N GLY A 122 -2.18 -0.40 1.99
CA GLY A 122 -1.12 -0.82 2.90
C GLY A 122 -1.15 -2.30 3.19
N ASP A 123 -0.62 -2.70 4.35
CA ASP A 123 -0.79 -4.09 4.81
C ASP A 123 -2.25 -4.36 5.18
N THR A 124 -2.89 -3.41 5.88
CA THR A 124 -4.18 -3.62 6.55
C THR A 124 -5.13 -2.41 6.49
N HIS A 125 -4.81 -1.37 5.72
CA HIS A 125 -5.63 -0.17 5.56
C HIS A 125 -5.56 0.38 4.13
N THR A 126 -6.58 1.13 3.74
CA THR A 126 -6.75 1.68 2.40
C THR A 126 -7.03 3.17 2.48
N LEU A 127 -6.44 3.93 1.56
CA LEU A 127 -6.70 5.35 1.33
C LEU A 127 -7.29 5.52 -0.07
N VAL A 128 -8.26 6.43 -0.20
CA VAL A 128 -8.92 6.75 -1.47
C VAL A 128 -9.04 8.27 -1.57
N VAL A 129 -8.62 8.83 -2.70
CA VAL A 129 -8.77 10.25 -3.01
C VAL A 129 -9.81 10.40 -4.11
N SER A 130 -10.84 11.21 -3.88
CA SER A 130 -11.79 11.60 -4.93
C SER A 130 -11.20 12.69 -5.84
N GLU A 131 -11.81 12.93 -7.01
CA GLU A 131 -11.27 13.90 -7.98
C GLU A 131 -11.25 15.36 -7.51
N ASP A 132 -12.11 15.71 -6.55
CA ASP A 132 -12.09 17.00 -5.88
C ASP A 132 -10.93 17.13 -4.87
N GLY A 133 -10.21 16.04 -4.59
CA GLY A 133 -9.07 15.99 -3.67
C GLY A 133 -9.43 15.58 -2.25
N ALA A 134 -10.69 15.20 -1.96
CA ALA A 134 -11.08 14.74 -0.64
C ALA A 134 -10.50 13.34 -0.34
N LEU A 135 -9.96 13.16 0.87
CA LEU A 135 -9.34 11.92 1.32
C LEU A 135 -10.29 11.08 2.17
N PHE A 136 -10.45 9.81 1.80
CA PHE A 136 -11.18 8.78 2.53
C PHE A 136 -10.25 7.65 2.97
N THR A 137 -10.59 6.98 4.06
CA THR A 137 -9.77 5.95 4.68
C THR A 137 -10.62 4.83 5.30
N PHE A 138 -10.10 3.60 5.34
CA PHE A 138 -10.73 2.47 6.04
C PHE A 138 -9.71 1.35 6.31
N GLY A 139 -10.03 0.45 7.23
CA GLY A 139 -9.20 -0.67 7.65
C GLY A 139 -8.72 -0.56 9.09
N ARG A 140 -7.53 -1.14 9.35
CA ARG A 140 -6.88 -1.13 10.66
C ARG A 140 -6.43 0.27 11.06
N ASN A 141 -6.56 0.63 12.33
CA ASN A 141 -6.20 1.96 12.84
C ASN A 141 -5.46 1.97 14.19
N GLN A 142 -4.92 0.85 14.64
CA GLN A 142 -4.33 0.76 15.99
C GLN A 142 -3.19 1.76 16.26
N ASN A 143 -2.54 2.27 15.22
CA ASN A 143 -1.47 3.27 15.31
C ASN A 143 -1.88 4.63 14.71
N GLY A 144 -3.16 4.82 14.41
CA GLY A 144 -3.66 6.05 13.80
C GLY A 144 -3.47 6.13 12.30
N GLN A 145 -3.14 5.04 11.60
CA GLN A 145 -2.84 5.06 10.15
C GLN A 145 -4.01 5.51 9.26
N LEU A 146 -5.23 5.60 9.82
CA LEU A 146 -6.37 6.19 9.13
C LEU A 146 -6.39 7.72 9.24
N GLY A 147 -5.70 8.33 10.21
CA GLY A 147 -5.61 9.79 10.32
C GLY A 147 -6.87 10.45 10.87
N LEU A 148 -7.68 9.71 11.63
CA LEU A 148 -8.98 10.14 12.15
C LEU A 148 -8.93 10.73 13.58
N GLY A 149 -7.74 10.89 14.16
CA GLY A 149 -7.56 11.41 15.52
C GLY A 149 -7.82 10.39 16.64
N HIS A 150 -8.05 9.13 16.29
CA HIS A 150 -8.26 8.03 17.22
C HIS A 150 -7.65 6.73 16.69
N THR A 151 -7.70 5.64 17.48
CA THR A 151 -7.08 4.34 17.15
C THR A 151 -8.05 3.20 16.86
N ASN A 152 -9.35 3.51 16.66
CA ASN A 152 -10.36 2.52 16.34
C ASN A 152 -10.34 2.15 14.85
N ASP A 153 -10.36 0.86 14.54
CA ASP A 153 -10.50 0.33 13.18
C ASP A 153 -11.82 0.83 12.54
N CYS A 154 -11.81 1.04 11.23
CA CYS A 154 -12.98 1.53 10.49
C CYS A 154 -13.34 0.56 9.38
N LEU A 155 -14.49 -0.12 9.52
CA LEU A 155 -14.90 -1.17 8.57
C LEU A 155 -15.48 -0.62 7.26
N ALA A 156 -15.88 0.65 7.27
CA ALA A 156 -16.39 1.37 6.12
C ALA A 156 -15.58 2.67 5.92
N PRO A 157 -15.55 3.23 4.70
CA PRO A 157 -14.83 4.47 4.41
C PRO A 157 -15.27 5.63 5.30
N GLN A 158 -14.29 6.39 5.79
CA GLN A 158 -14.49 7.64 6.53
C GLN A 158 -13.64 8.76 5.92
N ALA A 159 -14.14 10.00 5.95
CA ALA A 159 -13.41 11.15 5.46
C ALA A 159 -12.36 11.63 6.47
N VAL A 160 -11.17 11.99 5.99
CA VAL A 160 -10.09 12.58 6.79
C VAL A 160 -10.27 14.10 6.81
N VAL A 161 -11.16 14.57 7.67
CA VAL A 161 -11.61 15.98 7.72
C VAL A 161 -10.47 16.96 8.01
N SER A 162 -9.40 16.52 8.69
CA SER A 162 -8.23 17.37 8.96
C SER A 162 -7.44 17.79 7.72
N LEU A 163 -7.72 17.19 6.55
CA LEU A 163 -7.15 17.58 5.26
C LEU A 163 -8.21 18.12 4.29
N GLN A 164 -9.41 18.51 4.77
CA GLN A 164 -10.50 18.99 3.91
C GLN A 164 -10.15 20.27 3.13
N ASP A 165 -9.27 21.11 3.68
CA ASP A 165 -8.83 22.38 3.09
C ASP A 165 -7.62 22.19 2.16
N GLU A 166 -7.12 20.96 2.04
CA GLU A 166 -5.98 20.59 1.22
C GLU A 166 -6.46 19.77 0.00
N ARG A 167 -6.00 20.14 -1.19
CA ARG A 167 -6.28 19.34 -2.39
C ARG A 167 -5.26 18.22 -2.51
N VAL A 168 -5.59 17.03 -2.00
CA VAL A 168 -4.72 15.85 -2.05
C VAL A 168 -4.63 15.33 -3.49
N CYS A 169 -3.41 15.07 -3.97
CA CYS A 169 -3.18 14.60 -5.35
C CYS A 169 -2.29 13.34 -5.45
N SER A 170 -1.65 12.92 -4.36
CA SER A 170 -0.90 11.65 -4.31
C SER A 170 -0.97 11.08 -2.91
N ILE A 171 -1.15 9.77 -2.79
CA ILE A 171 -1.27 9.05 -1.52
C ILE A 171 -0.44 7.77 -1.56
N ALA A 172 0.07 7.36 -0.41
CA ALA A 172 0.79 6.11 -0.26
C ALA A 172 0.54 5.49 1.12
N CYS A 173 0.60 4.15 1.18
CA CYS A 173 0.37 3.38 2.39
C CYS A 173 1.54 2.43 2.61
N GLY A 174 2.14 2.47 3.81
CA GLY A 174 3.06 1.43 4.25
C GLY A 174 2.35 0.34 5.04
N SER A 175 3.07 -0.31 5.96
CA SER A 175 2.49 -1.34 6.84
C SER A 175 1.38 -0.79 7.73
N GLU A 176 1.70 0.29 8.44
CA GLU A 176 0.87 0.91 9.48
C GLU A 176 1.08 2.44 9.48
N HIS A 177 1.47 3.02 8.34
CA HIS A 177 1.62 4.47 8.17
C HIS A 177 1.13 4.89 6.79
N SER A 178 0.89 6.19 6.64
CA SER A 178 0.23 6.79 5.50
C SER A 178 0.91 8.10 5.14
N LEU A 179 0.97 8.40 3.85
CA LEU A 179 1.41 9.68 3.31
C LEU A 179 0.37 10.25 2.35
N ALA A 180 0.30 11.58 2.32
CA ALA A 180 -0.41 12.34 1.30
C ALA A 180 0.45 13.53 0.84
N ALA A 181 0.55 13.73 -0.47
CA ALA A 181 1.02 14.97 -1.06
C ALA A 181 -0.15 15.74 -1.67
N THR A 182 -0.08 17.06 -1.56
CA THR A 182 -1.12 17.99 -2.02
C THR A 182 -0.66 18.72 -3.28
N GLU A 183 -1.59 19.33 -4.01
CA GLU A 183 -1.26 20.08 -5.23
C GLU A 183 -0.34 21.29 -4.98
N SER A 184 -0.37 21.84 -3.76
CA SER A 184 0.53 22.88 -3.30
C SER A 184 1.98 22.41 -3.13
N GLY A 185 2.21 21.09 -3.14
CA GLY A 185 3.49 20.45 -2.90
C GLY A 185 3.75 20.11 -1.43
N ALA A 186 2.84 20.43 -0.51
CA ALA A 186 2.94 20.03 0.89
C ALA A 186 2.74 18.52 1.06
N VAL A 187 3.49 17.92 1.99
CA VAL A 187 3.40 16.50 2.33
C VAL A 187 2.97 16.33 3.78
N TYR A 188 2.03 15.43 4.00
CA TYR A 188 1.53 15.03 5.30
C TYR A 188 1.78 13.53 5.51
N ALA A 189 2.12 13.15 6.75
CA ALA A 189 2.31 11.76 7.15
C ALA A 189 1.62 11.48 8.49
N TRP A 190 1.13 10.27 8.67
CA TRP A 190 0.49 9.82 9.91
C TRP A 190 0.53 8.30 10.08
N GLY A 191 0.13 7.82 11.26
CA GLY A 191 0.18 6.43 11.66
C GLY A 191 1.39 6.12 12.52
N TRP A 192 1.91 4.90 12.40
CA TRP A 192 3.07 4.40 13.12
C TRP A 192 4.35 5.12 12.71
N GLY A 193 5.10 5.70 13.65
CA GLY A 193 6.24 6.57 13.35
C GLY A 193 7.58 6.21 13.99
N ARG A 194 7.70 5.04 14.62
CA ARG A 194 8.84 4.75 15.52
C ARG A 194 10.19 4.56 14.82
N TYR A 195 10.24 4.44 13.49
CA TYR A 195 11.50 4.46 12.74
C TYR A 195 11.72 5.79 12.02
N GLY A 196 10.97 6.84 12.35
CA GLY A 196 11.09 8.14 11.68
C GLY A 196 10.43 8.21 10.30
N ASN A 197 9.66 7.19 9.92
CA ASN A 197 8.98 7.08 8.63
C ASN A 197 7.78 8.04 8.46
N LEU A 198 7.63 9.01 9.37
CA LEU A 198 6.70 10.13 9.21
C LEU A 198 7.42 11.42 8.82
N GLY A 199 8.74 11.48 8.90
CA GLY A 199 9.52 12.62 8.39
C GLY A 199 9.33 13.95 9.15
N ASP A 200 8.73 13.92 10.33
CA ASP A 200 8.50 15.10 11.17
C ASP A 200 9.66 15.38 12.15
N GLY A 201 10.74 14.60 12.06
CA GLY A 201 11.91 14.68 12.95
C GLY A 201 11.77 13.87 14.24
N GLU A 202 10.60 13.28 14.50
CA GLU A 202 10.30 12.53 15.71
C GLU A 202 10.21 11.03 15.43
N SER A 203 10.04 10.23 16.49
CA SER A 203 9.85 8.77 16.40
C SER A 203 8.60 8.32 17.15
N GLN A 204 7.52 9.09 17.01
CA GLN A 204 6.24 8.85 17.67
C GLN A 204 5.13 8.66 16.64
N ASP A 205 4.09 7.93 17.05
CA ASP A 205 2.91 7.76 16.23
C ASP A 205 2.16 9.10 16.10
N ARG A 206 1.45 9.29 14.98
CA ARG A 206 0.60 10.46 14.73
C ARG A 206 -0.80 9.97 14.37
N TYR A 207 -1.79 10.40 15.15
CA TYR A 207 -3.18 9.99 14.91
C TYR A 207 -3.92 10.88 13.93
N LEU A 208 -3.34 12.04 13.58
CA LEU A 208 -3.81 12.96 12.56
C LEU A 208 -2.69 13.21 11.54
N PRO A 209 -3.03 13.49 10.26
CA PRO A 209 -2.09 14.00 9.27
C PRO A 209 -1.23 15.13 9.83
N THR A 210 0.08 14.89 9.87
CA THR A 210 1.07 15.85 10.37
C THR A 210 1.99 16.23 9.23
N ARG A 211 2.27 17.52 9.08
CA ARG A 211 3.11 18.01 7.99
C ARG A 211 4.55 17.49 8.14
N VAL A 212 5.10 16.97 7.05
CA VAL A 212 6.50 16.52 6.97
C VAL A 212 7.41 17.75 6.98
N VAL A 213 8.49 17.69 7.76
CA VAL A 213 9.43 18.82 7.96
C VAL A 213 10.68 18.62 7.10
N GLY A 214 11.24 19.69 6.55
CA GLY A 214 12.47 19.62 5.74
C GLY A 214 12.22 19.49 4.23
N LEU A 215 10.98 19.70 3.79
CA LEU A 215 10.58 19.77 2.38
C LEU A 215 10.06 21.17 2.00
N GLU A 216 10.29 22.17 2.85
CA GLU A 216 9.83 23.54 2.62
C GLU A 216 10.44 24.13 1.34
N GLY A 217 9.60 24.75 0.51
CA GLY A 217 10.02 25.33 -0.77
C GLY A 217 10.21 24.32 -1.90
N LEU A 218 10.03 23.02 -1.64
CA LEU A 218 10.05 21.99 -2.67
C LEU A 218 8.62 21.64 -3.10
N ARG A 219 8.38 21.53 -4.41
CA ARG A 219 7.12 21.03 -4.94
C ARG A 219 7.17 19.51 -5.04
N VAL A 220 6.59 18.81 -4.06
CA VAL A 220 6.44 17.34 -4.10
C VAL A 220 5.27 16.97 -5.00
N VAL A 221 5.48 16.01 -5.90
CA VAL A 221 4.49 15.56 -6.89
C VAL A 221 4.10 14.09 -6.73
N ALA A 222 4.90 13.30 -6.01
CA ALA A 222 4.58 11.91 -5.70
C ALA A 222 5.06 11.53 -4.30
N ALA A 223 4.21 10.82 -3.57
CA ALA A 223 4.54 10.17 -2.30
C ALA A 223 4.47 8.65 -2.48
N GLU A 224 5.40 7.94 -1.87
CA GLU A 224 5.54 6.49 -1.97
C GLU A 224 5.92 5.89 -0.62
N CYS A 225 5.43 4.69 -0.36
CA CYS A 225 5.72 3.94 0.86
C CYS A 225 6.32 2.59 0.50
N GLY A 226 7.35 2.19 1.24
CA GLY A 226 7.56 0.77 1.48
C GLY A 226 6.93 0.37 2.82
N TRP A 227 7.37 -0.75 3.38
CA TRP A 227 6.77 -1.26 4.62
C TRP A 227 6.91 -0.33 5.83
N ARG A 228 8.13 0.17 6.06
CA ARG A 228 8.51 1.05 7.19
C ARG A 228 9.45 2.18 6.77
N HIS A 229 9.45 2.53 5.49
CA HIS A 229 10.19 3.66 4.95
C HIS A 229 9.30 4.38 3.96
N SER A 230 9.61 5.65 3.73
CA SER A 230 8.86 6.53 2.86
C SER A 230 9.79 7.19 1.87
N ALA A 231 9.25 7.51 0.70
CA ALA A 231 9.94 8.23 -0.34
C ALA A 231 9.02 9.31 -0.91
N VAL A 232 9.60 10.44 -1.30
CA VAL A 232 8.89 11.48 -2.03
C VAL A 232 9.70 11.92 -3.24
N VAL A 233 9.01 12.27 -4.31
CA VAL A 233 9.60 12.78 -5.55
C VAL A 233 9.13 14.21 -5.77
N THR A 234 10.09 15.10 -5.97
CA THR A 234 9.81 16.51 -6.32
C THR A 234 9.57 16.68 -7.81
N GLU A 235 8.95 17.78 -8.23
CA GLU A 235 8.80 18.16 -9.64
C GLU A 235 10.14 18.28 -10.39
N ALA A 236 11.21 18.64 -9.66
CA ALA A 236 12.57 18.66 -10.19
C ALA A 236 13.15 17.24 -10.43
N GLY A 237 12.45 16.19 -10.01
CA GLY A 237 12.88 14.80 -10.10
C GLY A 237 13.88 14.38 -9.02
N GLN A 238 13.98 15.14 -7.93
CA GLN A 238 14.79 14.75 -6.76
C GLN A 238 14.01 13.79 -5.88
N VAL A 239 14.70 12.77 -5.35
CA VAL A 239 14.14 11.77 -4.44
C VAL A 239 14.63 12.02 -3.03
N TYR A 240 13.69 12.12 -2.09
CA TYR A 240 13.99 12.15 -0.66
C TYR A 240 13.43 10.89 -0.01
N THR A 241 14.20 10.27 0.88
CA THR A 241 13.82 9.07 1.62
C THR A 241 13.98 9.27 3.12
N PHE A 242 13.14 8.62 3.91
CA PHE A 242 13.16 8.67 5.37
C PHE A 242 12.49 7.43 5.96
N GLY A 243 12.74 7.16 7.24
CA GLY A 243 12.27 5.98 7.94
C GLY A 243 13.37 4.96 8.19
N TRP A 244 13.00 3.68 8.08
CA TRP A 244 13.85 2.55 8.41
C TRP A 244 14.85 2.20 7.30
N SER A 245 16.14 2.06 7.63
CA SER A 245 17.24 1.75 6.70
C SER A 245 18.09 0.55 7.11
N LYS A 246 17.59 -0.36 7.96
CA LYS A 246 18.37 -1.54 8.39
C LYS A 246 18.98 -2.37 7.25
N TYR A 247 18.37 -2.36 6.06
CA TYR A 247 18.84 -3.06 4.87
C TYR A 247 19.33 -2.10 3.78
N GLY A 248 19.54 -0.83 4.13
CA GLY A 248 19.97 0.21 3.20
C GLY A 248 18.89 0.71 2.24
N GLN A 249 17.61 0.43 2.52
CA GLN A 249 16.49 0.78 1.64
C GLN A 249 16.24 2.30 1.54
N LEU A 250 16.89 3.14 2.34
CA LEU A 250 16.85 4.59 2.12
C LEU A 250 17.81 5.06 1.01
N GLY A 251 18.84 4.27 0.68
CA GLY A 251 19.71 4.56 -0.47
C GLY A 251 20.83 5.57 -0.23
N HIS A 252 21.20 5.83 1.02
CA HIS A 252 22.23 6.84 1.38
C HIS A 252 23.66 6.30 1.45
N GLY A 253 23.88 5.03 1.12
CA GLY A 253 25.19 4.37 1.22
C GLY A 253 25.51 3.82 2.61
N ASP A 254 24.56 3.88 3.54
CA ASP A 254 24.65 3.34 4.90
C ASP A 254 23.36 2.60 5.31
N HIS A 255 23.24 2.29 6.61
CA HIS A 255 22.10 1.57 7.18
C HIS A 255 21.42 2.37 8.30
N SER A 256 21.58 3.70 8.28
CA SER A 256 21.08 4.60 9.32
C SER A 256 19.63 5.00 9.04
N ASP A 257 18.79 4.93 10.07
CA ASP A 257 17.42 5.43 9.97
C ASP A 257 17.41 6.97 9.91
N HIS A 258 16.50 7.56 9.15
CA HIS A 258 16.36 9.01 9.03
C HIS A 258 14.96 9.46 9.48
N THR A 259 14.88 10.31 10.50
CA THR A 259 13.61 10.87 10.99
C THR A 259 13.11 12.09 10.22
N ARG A 260 13.93 12.61 9.29
CA ARG A 260 13.57 13.67 8.36
C ARG A 260 13.90 13.25 6.93
N PRO A 261 13.17 13.74 5.92
CA PRO A 261 13.49 13.50 4.51
C PRO A 261 14.94 13.86 4.21
N CYS A 262 15.67 12.91 3.64
CA CYS A 262 17.06 13.09 3.23
C CYS A 262 17.18 12.87 1.72
N LEU A 263 17.92 13.74 1.03
CA LEU A 263 18.13 13.63 -0.41
C LEU A 263 18.97 12.39 -0.73
N VAL A 264 18.49 11.56 -1.66
CA VAL A 264 19.26 10.42 -2.18
C VAL A 264 20.32 10.93 -3.16
N ALA A 265 21.49 11.30 -2.63
CA ALA A 265 22.55 11.98 -3.38
C ALA A 265 23.04 11.19 -4.61
N ALA A 266 23.01 9.86 -4.55
CA ALA A 266 23.40 8.99 -5.67
C ALA A 266 22.52 9.14 -6.92
N LEU A 267 21.29 9.66 -6.78
CA LEU A 267 20.37 9.94 -7.89
C LEU A 267 20.41 11.39 -8.36
N LYS A 268 21.33 12.23 -7.84
CA LYS A 268 21.44 13.63 -8.26
C LYS A 268 21.71 13.71 -9.76
N GLY A 269 20.92 14.53 -10.46
CA GLY A 269 20.98 14.69 -11.92
C GLY A 269 20.26 13.59 -12.70
N LYS A 270 19.77 12.53 -12.04
CA LYS A 270 18.81 11.58 -12.61
C LYS A 270 17.42 12.13 -12.30
N ARG A 271 16.73 12.68 -13.30
CA ARG A 271 15.36 13.19 -13.11
C ARG A 271 14.42 12.01 -12.86
N VAL A 272 14.22 11.65 -11.60
CA VAL A 272 13.35 10.52 -11.21
C VAL A 272 11.90 10.88 -11.46
N THR A 273 11.15 9.96 -12.07
CA THR A 273 9.73 10.13 -12.37
C THR A 273 8.83 9.15 -11.62
N LYS A 274 9.39 8.03 -11.15
CA LYS A 274 8.66 6.98 -10.43
C LYS A 274 9.54 6.37 -9.36
N VAL A 275 8.94 6.05 -8.23
CA VAL A 275 9.53 5.29 -7.13
C VAL A 275 8.53 4.22 -6.72
N ALA A 276 9.00 3.06 -6.26
CA ALA A 276 8.15 2.07 -5.61
C ALA A 276 8.91 1.47 -4.42
N GLY A 277 8.22 1.37 -3.28
CA GLY A 277 8.76 0.79 -2.05
C GLY A 277 8.24 -0.64 -1.85
N GLY A 278 9.15 -1.60 -1.72
CA GLY A 278 8.81 -2.96 -1.33
C GLY A 278 8.81 -3.15 0.19
N TRP A 279 8.98 -4.40 0.63
CA TRP A 279 9.08 -4.68 2.07
C TRP A 279 10.32 -4.00 2.68
N ARG A 280 11.45 -4.15 2.00
CA ARG A 280 12.79 -3.78 2.48
C ARG A 280 13.71 -3.34 1.34
N HIS A 281 13.15 -3.07 0.17
CA HIS A 281 13.87 -2.60 -1.01
C HIS A 281 13.09 -1.48 -1.66
N THR A 282 13.77 -0.73 -2.52
CA THR A 282 13.21 0.42 -3.22
C THR A 282 13.73 0.39 -4.64
N VAL A 283 12.87 0.76 -5.58
CA VAL A 283 13.23 0.94 -6.97
C VAL A 283 12.79 2.30 -7.47
N ALA A 284 13.51 2.87 -8.42
CA ALA A 284 13.19 4.15 -9.03
C ALA A 284 13.46 4.13 -10.52
N ALA A 285 12.61 4.81 -11.32
CA ALA A 285 12.85 5.03 -12.73
C ALA A 285 13.01 6.52 -13.04
N ASP A 286 14.03 6.86 -13.83
CA ASP A 286 14.23 8.22 -14.32
C ASP A 286 13.43 8.53 -15.60
N SER A 287 13.44 9.79 -16.04
CA SER A 287 12.74 10.24 -17.25
C SER A 287 13.28 9.62 -18.53
N CYS A 288 14.51 9.09 -18.51
CA CYS A 288 15.09 8.34 -19.61
C CYS A 288 14.62 6.87 -19.62
N GLY A 289 13.97 6.42 -18.55
CA GLY A 289 13.52 5.04 -18.37
C GLY A 289 14.58 4.11 -17.78
N ASN A 290 15.68 4.65 -17.24
CA ASN A 290 16.67 3.84 -16.52
C ASN A 290 16.10 3.42 -15.17
N LEU A 291 16.30 2.15 -14.80
CA LEU A 291 15.86 1.59 -13.54
C LEU A 291 17.00 1.52 -12.53
N TYR A 292 16.76 2.01 -11.32
CA TYR A 292 17.66 1.94 -10.18
C TYR A 292 17.02 1.11 -9.06
N ALA A 293 17.79 0.28 -8.37
CA ALA A 293 17.32 -0.55 -7.26
C ALA A 293 18.32 -0.53 -6.09
N TRP A 294 17.79 -0.57 -4.86
CA TRP A 294 18.57 -0.65 -3.63
C TRP A 294 17.77 -1.24 -2.47
N GLY A 295 18.46 -1.57 -1.38
CA GLY A 295 17.92 -2.19 -0.17
C GLY A 295 18.26 -3.66 -0.05
N TRP A 296 17.34 -4.41 0.57
CA TRP A 296 17.49 -5.84 0.81
C TRP A 296 17.47 -6.64 -0.50
N ASN A 297 18.40 -7.56 -0.64
CA ASN A 297 18.58 -8.50 -1.75
C ASN A 297 18.97 -9.91 -1.28
N LYS A 298 19.01 -10.17 0.04
CA LYS A 298 19.67 -11.36 0.61
C LYS A 298 18.75 -12.56 0.94
N VAL A 299 19.34 -13.75 0.84
CA VAL A 299 18.90 -15.08 1.34
C VAL A 299 18.88 -15.18 2.87
N ARG A 300 17.88 -15.82 3.47
CA ARG A 300 18.06 -16.42 4.81
C ARG A 300 18.45 -17.90 4.65
N ALA A 301 19.73 -18.21 4.88
CA ALA A 301 20.12 -19.58 5.22
C ALA A 301 19.51 -19.93 6.59
N ALA A 302 18.84 -21.07 6.70
CA ALA A 302 18.41 -21.58 8.00
C ALA A 302 19.67 -21.88 8.83
N SER A 303 19.75 -21.33 10.06
CA SER A 303 20.71 -21.81 11.04
C SER A 303 20.45 -23.30 11.30
N PRO A 304 21.48 -24.15 11.48
CA PRO A 304 21.26 -25.54 11.82
C PRO A 304 20.52 -25.62 13.17
N PRO A 305 19.59 -26.58 13.36
CA PRO A 305 18.88 -26.74 14.62
C PRO A 305 19.89 -27.04 15.75
N PRO A 306 19.72 -26.45 16.95
CA PRO A 306 20.56 -26.81 18.08
C PRO A 306 20.16 -28.22 18.54
N GLY A 307 21.07 -29.18 18.40
CA GLY A 307 20.98 -30.47 19.07
C GLY A 307 20.81 -31.66 18.15
N CYS A 308 21.93 -32.15 17.60
CA CYS A 308 22.15 -33.59 17.52
C CYS A 308 23.52 -33.85 18.11
N ARG A 309 23.57 -34.18 19.41
CA ARG A 309 24.76 -34.80 20.00
C ARG A 309 24.90 -36.16 19.33
N THR A 310 25.88 -36.30 18.45
CA THR A 310 26.37 -37.62 18.09
C THR A 310 27.00 -38.25 19.33
N ARG A 311 26.32 -39.27 19.86
CA ARG A 311 26.93 -40.27 20.72
C ARG A 311 27.97 -40.99 19.87
N GLY A 312 29.24 -40.85 20.21
CA GLY A 312 30.32 -41.58 19.56
C GLY A 312 31.60 -41.54 20.37
N GLY A 313 31.91 -42.67 21.00
CA GLY A 313 33.28 -43.15 21.20
C GLY A 313 34.11 -42.53 22.32
N ALA A 314 34.32 -43.31 23.37
CA ALA A 314 35.38 -43.09 24.35
C ALA A 314 36.77 -43.16 23.71
N GLY A 315 37.68 -42.31 24.18
CA GLY A 315 39.12 -42.36 23.88
C GLY A 315 39.85 -41.38 24.80
N ALA A 316 40.55 -41.92 25.80
CA ALA A 316 41.28 -41.20 26.84
C ALA A 316 42.55 -40.51 26.31
N GLY A 317 42.99 -39.42 26.96
CA GLY A 317 44.39 -38.95 26.85
C GLY A 317 44.65 -37.45 27.06
N ALA A 318 44.81 -37.07 28.33
CA ALA A 318 45.85 -36.17 28.87
C ALA A 318 46.13 -34.74 28.32
N GLN A 319 46.05 -33.79 29.28
CA GLN A 319 46.94 -32.64 29.56
C GLN A 319 46.84 -31.33 28.73
N GLY A 320 46.71 -30.21 29.45
CA GLY A 320 46.79 -28.82 28.95
C GLY A 320 48.23 -28.35 28.66
N PRO A 321 48.56 -27.03 28.57
CA PRO A 321 47.88 -25.88 29.20
C PRO A 321 47.70 -24.60 28.34
N GLN A 322 46.90 -23.68 28.90
CA GLN A 322 46.99 -22.20 28.92
C GLN A 322 47.44 -21.40 27.68
N GLY A 323 46.58 -20.46 27.25
CA GLY A 323 46.94 -19.30 26.43
C GLY A 323 45.79 -18.30 26.34
N GLN A 324 45.94 -17.16 27.00
CA GLN A 324 44.97 -16.06 27.13
C GLN A 324 44.72 -15.33 25.81
N GLY A 325 43.52 -14.78 25.62
CA GLY A 325 43.19 -13.83 24.56
C GLY A 325 41.75 -13.34 24.66
N GLN A 326 41.57 -12.23 25.38
CA GLN A 326 40.30 -11.52 25.60
C GLN A 326 39.63 -11.09 24.29
N LEU A 327 38.30 -11.13 24.24
CA LEU A 327 37.47 -10.10 23.61
C LEU A 327 36.06 -10.16 24.23
N ALA A 328 35.66 -9.03 24.81
CA ALA A 328 34.49 -8.87 25.66
C ALA A 328 33.18 -8.86 24.86
N ALA A 329 32.21 -9.67 25.32
CA ALA A 329 30.82 -9.60 24.89
C ALA A 329 30.04 -8.69 25.84
N ALA A 330 29.53 -7.56 25.35
CA ALA A 330 28.58 -6.73 26.05
C ALA A 330 27.21 -7.43 26.07
N ARG A 331 26.79 -7.87 27.26
CA ARG A 331 25.41 -8.25 27.58
C ARG A 331 24.69 -6.99 28.05
N HIS A 332 23.59 -6.62 27.42
CA HIS A 332 22.63 -5.68 28.02
C HIS A 332 21.51 -6.46 28.69
N GLY A 333 21.53 -6.40 30.03
CA GLY A 333 20.45 -6.82 30.90
C GLY A 333 19.28 -5.82 30.82
N ALA A 334 18.09 -6.39 30.95
CA ALA A 334 16.91 -5.67 31.37
C ALA A 334 17.11 -5.21 32.83
N ASP A 335 16.71 -3.98 33.14
CA ASP A 335 16.31 -3.65 34.50
C ASP A 335 15.22 -2.57 34.50
N HIS A 336 14.12 -2.93 35.17
CA HIS A 336 13.05 -2.05 35.60
C HIS A 336 13.47 -1.44 36.95
N GLY A 337 13.52 -0.11 37.04
CA GLY A 337 13.66 0.61 38.30
C GLY A 337 12.30 0.98 38.89
N ALA A 338 12.00 0.43 40.06
CA ALA A 338 10.89 0.80 40.93
C ALA A 338 11.32 1.87 41.95
N LEU A 339 10.40 2.75 42.35
CA LEU A 339 10.30 3.55 43.59
C LEU A 339 8.87 4.14 43.59
N LEU A 340 8.05 4.28 44.64
CA LEU A 340 8.03 3.96 46.08
C LEU A 340 6.56 4.11 46.56
N GLY A 341 6.22 3.57 47.73
CA GLY A 341 5.21 4.16 48.60
C GLY A 341 4.13 3.20 49.12
N GLY A 342 4.27 2.79 50.39
CA GLY A 342 3.31 1.93 51.09
C GLY A 342 2.06 2.66 51.60
N GLY A 343 1.08 1.85 52.02
CA GLY A 343 -0.12 2.30 52.72
C GLY A 343 -1.20 1.21 52.73
N ASP A 344 -1.35 0.54 53.87
CA ASP A 344 -2.42 -0.40 54.17
C ASP A 344 -3.81 0.21 53.98
N ALA A 345 -4.68 -0.47 53.23
CA ALA A 345 -6.13 -0.34 53.38
C ALA A 345 -6.85 -1.62 52.94
N VAL A 346 -7.49 -2.24 53.92
CA VAL A 346 -8.40 -3.38 53.82
C VAL A 346 -9.56 -3.05 52.88
N VAL A 347 -9.76 -3.85 51.82
CA VAL A 347 -10.95 -3.75 50.96
C VAL A 347 -11.79 -5.02 51.07
N ARG A 348 -13.02 -4.82 51.55
CA ARG A 348 -14.10 -5.81 51.62
C ARG A 348 -14.47 -6.31 50.22
N VAL A 349 -14.74 -7.61 50.14
CA VAL A 349 -15.29 -8.29 48.96
C VAL A 349 -16.74 -7.84 48.72
N ALA A 350 -17.04 -7.34 47.52
CA ALA A 350 -18.40 -7.21 46.98
C ALA A 350 -18.44 -7.87 45.58
N PRO A 351 -19.56 -8.54 45.20
CA PRO A 351 -19.57 -9.44 44.06
C PRO A 351 -19.73 -8.72 42.71
N LEU A 352 -19.10 -9.30 41.69
CA LEU A 352 -19.15 -8.90 40.29
C LEU A 352 -20.54 -9.10 39.69
N ALA A 353 -21.08 -8.06 39.05
CA ALA A 353 -22.17 -8.15 38.09
C ALA A 353 -21.64 -7.84 36.68
N GLY A 354 -21.92 -8.74 35.73
CA GLY A 354 -22.13 -8.40 34.32
C GLY A 354 -20.93 -8.14 33.42
N GLY A 355 -20.03 -9.13 33.24
CA GLY A 355 -19.06 -9.12 32.14
C GLY A 355 -19.68 -9.68 30.85
N ALA A 356 -19.94 -8.82 29.87
CA ALA A 356 -20.27 -9.23 28.51
C ALA A 356 -19.11 -10.05 27.90
N ARG A 357 -19.39 -11.28 27.46
CA ARG A 357 -18.44 -12.10 26.70
C ARG A 357 -18.28 -11.52 25.28
N PRO A 358 -17.06 -11.41 24.73
CA PRO A 358 -16.89 -11.16 23.31
C PRO A 358 -17.42 -12.35 22.49
N PRO A 359 -17.95 -12.14 21.28
CA PRO A 359 -18.64 -13.18 20.52
C PRO A 359 -17.68 -14.32 20.10
N PRO A 360 -18.14 -15.58 20.10
CA PRO A 360 -17.30 -16.78 19.96
C PRO A 360 -16.74 -17.05 18.55
N PHE A 361 -17.11 -16.26 17.53
CA PHE A 361 -16.74 -16.53 16.13
C PHE A 361 -15.29 -16.19 15.76
N ARG A 362 -14.54 -15.44 16.59
CA ARG A 362 -13.14 -15.07 16.31
C ARG A 362 -12.16 -16.24 16.43
N TYR A 363 -12.42 -17.23 17.27
CA TYR A 363 -11.44 -18.28 17.60
C TYR A 363 -11.33 -19.39 16.54
N GLY A 364 -12.43 -19.74 15.85
CA GLY A 364 -12.46 -20.88 14.92
C GLY A 364 -11.67 -20.64 13.63
N LYS A 365 -11.86 -19.49 12.97
CA LYS A 365 -11.10 -19.12 11.76
C LYS A 365 -9.62 -18.89 12.06
N GLN A 366 -9.31 -18.28 13.21
CA GLN A 366 -7.93 -18.04 13.63
C GLN A 366 -7.18 -19.34 13.95
N GLN A 367 -7.84 -20.35 14.53
CA GLN A 367 -7.27 -21.68 14.76
C GLN A 367 -7.05 -22.46 13.46
N GLN A 368 -8.03 -22.47 12.53
CA GLN A 368 -7.84 -23.12 11.23
C GLN A 368 -6.71 -22.46 10.43
N ARG A 369 -6.58 -21.13 10.51
CA ARG A 369 -5.48 -20.36 9.91
C ARG A 369 -4.15 -20.69 10.59
N GLN A 370 -4.07 -20.72 11.92
CA GLN A 370 -2.86 -21.15 12.64
C GLN A 370 -2.46 -22.58 12.27
N GLN A 371 -3.41 -23.49 12.11
CA GLN A 371 -3.13 -24.86 11.68
C GLN A 371 -2.62 -24.93 10.24
N ARG A 372 -3.19 -24.14 9.31
CA ARG A 372 -2.69 -24.04 7.92
C ARG A 372 -1.31 -23.39 7.85
N GLN A 373 -1.09 -22.29 8.57
CA GLN A 373 0.22 -21.64 8.72
C GLN A 373 1.25 -22.56 9.35
N GLN A 374 0.89 -23.36 10.36
CA GLN A 374 1.77 -24.36 10.98
C GLN A 374 2.08 -25.51 10.02
N ARG A 375 1.11 -25.99 9.21
CA ARG A 375 1.35 -27.00 8.17
C ARG A 375 2.33 -26.48 7.11
N GLN A 376 2.13 -25.25 6.64
CA GLN A 376 3.10 -24.59 5.76
C GLN A 376 4.45 -24.38 6.44
N GLN A 377 4.50 -24.00 7.72
CA GLN A 377 5.77 -23.87 8.47
C GLN A 377 6.52 -25.20 8.57
N ARG A 378 5.81 -26.31 8.78
CA ARG A 378 6.39 -27.66 8.80
C ARG A 378 6.90 -28.08 7.42
N GLN A 379 6.17 -27.74 6.35
CA GLN A 379 6.66 -27.93 4.97
C GLN A 379 7.87 -27.02 4.65
N ARG A 380 7.90 -25.79 5.17
CA ARG A 380 9.01 -24.82 5.05
C ARG A 380 10.28 -25.25 5.78
N GLN A 381 10.17 -26.02 6.87
CA GLN A 381 11.33 -26.57 7.59
C GLN A 381 12.03 -27.72 6.83
N GLN A 382 11.41 -28.23 5.76
CA GLN A 382 11.92 -29.37 4.97
C GLN A 382 12.47 -28.96 3.59
N GLN A 383 12.47 -27.67 3.22
CA GLN A 383 12.91 -27.20 1.90
C GLN A 383 14.30 -26.51 1.93
N PRO A 384 15.13 -26.69 0.88
CA PRO A 384 16.47 -26.12 0.81
C PRO A 384 16.46 -24.60 0.60
N HIS A 385 17.61 -23.99 0.87
CA HIS A 385 17.94 -22.55 0.83
C HIS A 385 17.16 -21.72 -0.22
N TYR A 386 16.37 -20.73 0.22
CA TYR A 386 15.66 -19.81 -0.67
C TYR A 386 16.51 -18.59 -1.02
N VAL A 387 16.83 -18.44 -2.30
CA VAL A 387 17.66 -17.35 -2.80
C VAL A 387 16.77 -16.29 -3.45
N PHE A 388 16.82 -15.04 -2.99
CA PHE A 388 16.00 -13.96 -3.55
C PHE A 388 16.91 -12.89 -4.14
N GLY A 389 16.57 -12.38 -5.32
CA GLY A 389 17.33 -11.34 -6.04
C GLY A 389 16.42 -10.18 -6.42
N GLN A 390 15.61 -9.67 -5.49
CA GLN A 390 14.56 -8.69 -5.76
C GLN A 390 15.08 -7.32 -6.26
N LEU A 391 16.38 -7.06 -6.19
CA LEU A 391 16.97 -5.87 -6.81
C LEU A 391 17.22 -6.03 -8.31
N GLY A 392 17.24 -7.25 -8.86
CA GLY A 392 17.41 -7.47 -10.30
C GLY A 392 18.85 -7.25 -10.80
N LEU A 393 19.84 -7.22 -9.90
CA LEU A 393 21.22 -6.85 -10.23
C LEU A 393 22.09 -8.03 -10.67
N GLY A 394 21.52 -9.22 -10.84
CA GLY A 394 22.26 -10.44 -11.16
C GLY A 394 22.99 -11.06 -9.95
N ASP A 395 22.76 -10.55 -8.75
CA ASP A 395 23.31 -11.06 -7.48
C ASP A 395 22.26 -11.01 -6.34
N THR A 396 22.70 -11.38 -5.14
CA THR A 396 21.89 -11.45 -3.91
C THR A 396 22.44 -10.56 -2.80
N GLU A 397 23.25 -9.56 -3.16
CA GLU A 397 23.91 -8.67 -2.20
C GLU A 397 23.04 -7.44 -1.94
N ASP A 398 22.83 -7.13 -0.65
CA ASP A 398 22.12 -5.94 -0.23
C ASP A 398 22.87 -4.70 -0.76
N ARG A 399 22.14 -3.71 -1.28
CA ARG A 399 22.74 -2.47 -1.80
C ARG A 399 22.27 -1.29 -0.96
N PRO A 400 23.13 -0.62 -0.17
CA PRO A 400 22.71 0.53 0.62
C PRO A 400 22.61 1.83 -0.20
N ALA A 401 22.93 1.79 -1.49
CA ALA A 401 22.83 2.92 -2.42
C ALA A 401 22.21 2.45 -3.74
N PRO A 402 21.50 3.35 -4.46
CA PRO A 402 20.94 3.09 -5.78
C PRO A 402 21.97 2.52 -6.76
N ALA A 403 21.65 1.35 -7.32
CA ALA A 403 22.42 0.71 -8.38
C ALA A 403 21.58 0.59 -9.66
N LEU A 404 22.19 0.84 -10.82
CA LEU A 404 21.53 0.70 -12.11
C LEU A 404 21.23 -0.78 -12.40
N VAL A 405 19.98 -1.10 -12.72
CA VAL A 405 19.54 -2.43 -13.15
C VAL A 405 19.86 -2.60 -14.63
N GLY A 406 20.73 -3.56 -14.94
CA GLY A 406 21.18 -3.86 -16.30
C GLY A 406 20.57 -5.14 -16.88
N GLY A 407 21.36 -5.87 -17.67
CA GLY A 407 20.96 -7.16 -18.26
C GLY A 407 19.83 -6.99 -19.28
N ALA A 408 18.77 -7.79 -19.14
CA ALA A 408 17.62 -7.79 -20.05
C ALA A 408 16.85 -6.46 -20.11
N LEU A 409 16.97 -5.60 -19.10
CA LEU A 409 16.37 -4.26 -19.09
C LEU A 409 17.32 -3.16 -19.63
N ALA A 410 18.56 -3.49 -19.98
CA ALA A 410 19.48 -2.51 -20.53
C ALA A 410 18.96 -1.97 -21.87
N GLY A 411 18.74 -0.65 -21.93
CA GLY A 411 18.19 0.01 -23.12
C GLY A 411 16.68 -0.18 -23.32
N GLN A 412 15.97 -0.79 -22.37
CA GLN A 412 14.52 -0.94 -22.37
C GLN A 412 13.89 0.10 -21.43
N PRO A 413 13.37 1.24 -21.93
CA PRO A 413 12.92 2.32 -21.07
C PRO A 413 11.72 1.89 -20.23
N VAL A 414 11.86 1.93 -18.90
CA VAL A 414 10.79 1.56 -17.98
C VAL A 414 9.69 2.63 -17.97
N ALA A 415 8.44 2.17 -18.10
CA ALA A 415 7.24 2.99 -18.05
C ALA A 415 6.50 2.88 -16.71
N VAL A 416 6.41 1.69 -16.12
CA VAL A 416 5.66 1.40 -14.88
C VAL A 416 6.49 0.52 -13.96
N LEU A 417 6.37 0.74 -12.65
CA LEU A 417 7.07 0.02 -11.59
C LEU A 417 6.11 -0.41 -10.51
N ALA A 418 6.31 -1.61 -9.96
CA ALA A 418 5.63 -2.06 -8.75
C ALA A 418 6.57 -2.95 -7.93
N CYS A 419 6.57 -2.75 -6.61
CA CYS A 419 7.29 -3.59 -5.67
C CYS A 419 6.32 -4.33 -4.76
N GLY A 420 6.41 -5.65 -4.76
CA GLY A 420 5.82 -6.46 -3.71
C GLY A 420 6.74 -6.56 -2.51
N TRP A 421 6.45 -7.48 -1.59
CA TRP A 421 7.33 -7.64 -0.44
C TRP A 421 8.72 -8.16 -0.79
N ARG A 422 8.81 -9.08 -1.76
CA ARG A 422 10.05 -9.77 -2.13
C ARG A 422 10.20 -10.00 -3.63
N HIS A 423 9.41 -9.30 -4.44
CA HIS A 423 9.44 -9.38 -5.88
C HIS A 423 9.18 -8.00 -6.46
N THR A 424 9.58 -7.81 -7.70
CA THR A 424 9.45 -6.54 -8.40
C THR A 424 8.90 -6.82 -9.80
N LEU A 425 8.02 -5.95 -10.26
CA LEU A 425 7.45 -5.95 -11.60
C LEU A 425 7.77 -4.63 -12.28
N CYS A 426 8.01 -4.67 -13.59
CA CYS A 426 8.01 -3.45 -14.38
C CYS A 426 7.37 -3.68 -15.75
N VAL A 427 6.86 -2.59 -16.32
CA VAL A 427 6.41 -2.53 -17.70
C VAL A 427 7.29 -1.54 -18.44
N THR A 428 7.83 -1.92 -19.58
CA THR A 428 8.63 -1.07 -20.47
C THR A 428 7.72 -0.22 -21.38
N ARG A 429 8.27 0.82 -22.02
CA ARG A 429 7.49 1.71 -22.91
C ARG A 429 6.91 1.01 -24.14
N ASP A 430 7.49 -0.11 -24.56
CA ASP A 430 6.99 -0.97 -25.63
C ASP A 430 5.97 -2.02 -25.13
N GLY A 431 5.60 -1.99 -23.84
CA GLY A 431 4.56 -2.82 -23.26
C GLY A 431 5.01 -4.22 -22.81
N GLN A 432 6.32 -4.49 -22.80
CA GLN A 432 6.86 -5.73 -22.25
C GLN A 432 6.80 -5.72 -20.72
N VAL A 433 6.51 -6.87 -20.14
CA VAL A 433 6.43 -7.03 -18.68
C VAL A 433 7.57 -7.88 -18.19
N PHE A 434 8.30 -7.39 -17.20
CA PHE A 434 9.36 -8.13 -16.53
C PHE A 434 9.02 -8.35 -15.06
N SER A 435 9.46 -9.49 -14.52
CA SER A 435 9.32 -9.83 -13.10
C SER A 435 10.59 -10.51 -12.59
N TRP A 436 10.92 -10.28 -11.32
CA TRP A 436 12.07 -10.92 -10.64
C TRP A 436 11.91 -10.89 -9.12
N GLY A 437 12.76 -11.64 -8.42
CA GLY A 437 12.73 -11.83 -6.97
C GLY A 437 12.15 -13.19 -6.58
N ARG A 438 11.36 -13.23 -5.52
CA ARG A 438 10.73 -14.46 -4.99
C ARG A 438 9.56 -14.91 -5.88
N GLY A 439 9.53 -16.20 -6.22
CA GLY A 439 8.52 -16.85 -7.06
C GLY A 439 7.87 -18.11 -6.48
N VAL A 440 8.12 -18.45 -5.21
CA VAL A 440 7.58 -19.67 -4.58
C VAL A 440 6.06 -19.78 -4.53
N ASN A 441 5.32 -18.66 -4.64
CA ASN A 441 3.85 -18.67 -4.71
C ASN A 441 3.36 -18.41 -6.13
N GLY A 442 4.25 -18.47 -7.13
CA GLY A 442 3.94 -18.13 -8.51
C GLY A 442 3.84 -16.64 -8.81
N GLN A 443 4.15 -15.73 -7.86
CA GLN A 443 3.97 -14.27 -8.02
C GLN A 443 4.80 -13.62 -9.14
N LEU A 444 5.78 -14.35 -9.70
CA LEU A 444 6.52 -13.90 -10.88
C LEU A 444 5.74 -14.13 -12.19
N GLY A 445 4.78 -15.06 -12.22
CA GLY A 445 3.90 -15.28 -13.36
C GLY A 445 4.44 -16.22 -14.45
N HIS A 446 5.59 -16.84 -14.26
CA HIS A 446 6.23 -17.68 -15.29
C HIS A 446 5.65 -19.10 -15.43
N GLY A 447 4.50 -19.40 -14.83
CA GLY A 447 3.82 -20.69 -14.89
C GLY A 447 4.46 -21.79 -14.05
N ARG A 448 5.25 -21.43 -13.01
CA ARG A 448 5.93 -22.38 -12.11
C ARG A 448 5.97 -21.86 -10.67
N GLU A 449 5.83 -22.75 -9.68
CA GLU A 449 5.95 -22.46 -8.23
C GLU A 449 7.40 -22.55 -7.74
N GLN A 450 8.34 -21.91 -8.43
CA GLN A 450 9.74 -21.95 -8.08
C GLN A 450 10.40 -20.61 -8.38
N ASP A 451 11.35 -20.22 -7.54
CA ASP A 451 12.27 -19.14 -7.88
C ASP A 451 13.02 -19.59 -9.15
N LEU A 452 12.93 -18.85 -10.27
CA LEU A 452 13.57 -19.24 -11.54
C LEU A 452 15.08 -19.49 -11.39
N CYS A 453 15.68 -18.88 -10.37
CA CYS A 453 17.08 -19.01 -9.99
C CYS A 453 17.46 -20.39 -9.40
N THR A 454 16.51 -21.26 -9.02
CA THR A 454 16.85 -22.60 -8.52
C THR A 454 17.18 -23.60 -9.63
N ARG A 455 16.77 -23.32 -10.88
CA ARG A 455 17.02 -24.22 -12.03
C ARG A 455 18.49 -24.34 -12.43
N PHE A 456 19.32 -23.35 -12.09
CA PHE A 456 20.75 -23.33 -12.47
C PHE A 456 21.69 -23.79 -11.35
N ALA A 457 21.19 -24.05 -10.14
CA ALA A 457 22.03 -24.56 -9.06
C ALA A 457 22.43 -26.04 -9.23
N SER A 458 21.84 -26.79 -10.18
CA SER A 458 22.07 -28.24 -10.24
C SER A 458 22.31 -28.88 -11.62
N ALA A 459 22.59 -28.15 -12.72
CA ALA A 459 22.77 -28.85 -14.01
C ALA A 459 23.58 -28.13 -15.12
N THR A 460 24.71 -27.47 -14.85
CA THR A 460 25.86 -27.33 -15.79
C THR A 460 26.98 -26.50 -15.17
N PRO A 461 28.27 -26.91 -15.24
CA PRO A 461 29.38 -26.02 -14.92
C PRO A 461 29.41 -24.88 -15.95
N GLY A 462 29.15 -23.63 -15.53
CA GLY A 462 29.31 -22.43 -16.37
C GLY A 462 28.06 -21.57 -16.60
N HIS A 463 26.89 -21.93 -16.07
CA HIS A 463 25.70 -21.07 -16.10
C HIS A 463 25.27 -20.70 -14.69
N LEU A 464 25.59 -19.49 -14.25
CA LEU A 464 25.15 -18.97 -12.96
C LEU A 464 23.64 -18.70 -13.00
N PRO A 465 22.90 -18.91 -11.89
CA PRO A 465 21.52 -18.47 -11.80
C PRO A 465 21.43 -16.96 -12.05
N SER A 466 20.71 -16.56 -13.10
CA SER A 466 20.47 -15.14 -13.37
C SER A 466 19.39 -14.62 -12.42
N TYR A 467 19.78 -13.72 -11.53
CA TYR A 467 18.87 -12.93 -10.66
C TYR A 467 18.40 -11.66 -11.37
N GLU A 468 18.40 -11.67 -12.70
CA GLU A 468 18.03 -10.53 -13.53
C GLU A 468 16.53 -10.51 -13.80
N PRO A 469 15.99 -9.34 -14.16
CA PRO A 469 14.64 -9.20 -14.70
C PRO A 469 14.35 -10.22 -15.80
N THR A 470 13.28 -11.00 -15.63
CA THR A 470 12.87 -12.01 -16.61
C THR A 470 11.61 -11.57 -17.34
N LEU A 471 11.62 -11.68 -18.67
CA LEU A 471 10.48 -11.35 -19.52
C LEU A 471 9.30 -12.30 -19.28
N LEU A 472 8.14 -11.73 -19.03
CA LEU A 472 6.88 -12.44 -18.91
C LEU A 472 6.21 -12.54 -20.28
N VAL A 473 6.70 -13.49 -21.09
CA VAL A 473 6.36 -13.63 -22.52
C VAL A 473 4.85 -13.67 -22.76
N GLY A 474 4.10 -14.50 -22.02
CA GLY A 474 2.67 -14.64 -22.25
C GLY A 474 1.89 -13.33 -22.08
N LEU A 475 2.27 -12.53 -21.08
CA LEU A 475 1.64 -11.24 -20.85
C LEU A 475 2.09 -10.19 -21.87
N SER A 476 3.37 -10.22 -22.25
CA SER A 476 3.98 -9.30 -23.22
C SER A 476 3.53 -9.54 -24.66
N CYS A 477 3.09 -10.76 -25.00
CA CYS A 477 2.58 -11.12 -26.32
C CYS A 477 1.06 -10.94 -26.48
N GLY A 478 0.39 -10.31 -25.50
CA GLY A 478 -1.04 -10.02 -25.59
C GLY A 478 -1.95 -11.25 -25.50
N ASN A 479 -1.57 -12.27 -24.72
CA ASN A 479 -2.40 -13.47 -24.53
C ASN A 479 -3.72 -13.19 -23.80
N LEU A 480 -3.86 -12.04 -23.14
CA LEU A 480 -5.09 -11.63 -22.45
C LEU A 480 -6.07 -10.93 -23.41
N ARG A 481 -6.60 -11.67 -24.37
CA ARG A 481 -7.58 -11.15 -25.34
C ARG A 481 -8.98 -11.12 -24.74
N ARG A 482 -9.61 -9.94 -24.79
CA ARG A 482 -10.96 -9.71 -24.22
C ARG A 482 -11.99 -10.65 -24.82
N GLU A 483 -12.01 -10.81 -26.14
CA GLU A 483 -13.01 -11.63 -26.85
C GLU A 483 -12.89 -13.11 -26.46
N ALA A 484 -11.67 -13.61 -26.30
CA ALA A 484 -11.42 -15.01 -25.91
C ALA A 484 -11.85 -15.30 -24.46
N ILE A 485 -11.67 -14.32 -23.56
CA ILE A 485 -12.08 -14.43 -22.16
C ILE A 485 -13.61 -14.43 -22.06
N LEU A 486 -14.29 -13.57 -22.80
CA LEU A 486 -15.76 -13.51 -22.80
C LEU A 486 -16.37 -14.78 -23.42
N ALA A 487 -15.77 -15.31 -24.50
CA ALA A 487 -16.26 -16.53 -25.14
C ALA A 487 -16.16 -17.77 -24.23
N THR A 488 -15.12 -17.88 -23.40
CA THR A 488 -15.00 -19.00 -22.45
C THR A 488 -15.91 -18.84 -21.24
N ALA A 489 -16.25 -17.60 -20.85
CA ALA A 489 -17.19 -17.33 -19.77
C ALA A 489 -18.64 -17.70 -20.13
N THR A 490 -19.01 -17.68 -21.42
CA THR A 490 -20.34 -18.09 -21.89
C THR A 490 -20.54 -19.61 -21.96
N ASP A 491 -19.47 -20.39 -22.15
CA ASP A 491 -19.52 -21.86 -22.19
C ASP A 491 -19.42 -22.51 -20.80
N ALA A 492 -18.87 -21.81 -19.81
CA ALA A 492 -18.91 -22.22 -18.41
C ALA A 492 -20.27 -21.82 -17.81
N GLY A 493 -21.25 -22.73 -17.89
CA GLY A 493 -22.64 -22.51 -17.49
C GLY A 493 -22.84 -21.58 -16.28
N GLY A 494 -23.51 -20.45 -16.53
CA GLY A 494 -24.26 -19.67 -15.55
C GLY A 494 -23.48 -18.64 -14.73
N TYR A 495 -22.78 -17.69 -15.34
CA TYR A 495 -22.50 -16.42 -14.67
C TYR A 495 -23.79 -15.58 -14.59
N VAL A 496 -24.37 -15.49 -13.40
CA VAL A 496 -25.53 -14.62 -13.09
C VAL A 496 -25.01 -13.33 -12.45
N ALA A 497 -25.25 -12.19 -13.11
CA ALA A 497 -24.84 -10.89 -12.62
C ALA A 497 -25.44 -10.60 -11.22
N PRO A 498 -24.76 -9.86 -10.32
CA PRO A 498 -25.30 -9.55 -9.00
C PRO A 498 -26.68 -8.88 -9.01
N ALA A 499 -27.00 -8.12 -10.06
CA ALA A 499 -28.32 -7.52 -10.26
C ALA A 499 -29.46 -8.54 -10.41
N ASP A 500 -29.14 -9.75 -10.90
CA ASP A 500 -30.10 -10.81 -11.22
C ASP A 500 -30.24 -11.86 -10.09
N ARG A 501 -29.63 -11.63 -8.92
CA ARG A 501 -29.64 -12.58 -7.78
C ARG A 501 -30.81 -12.41 -6.81
N TYR A 502 -31.70 -11.45 -7.03
CA TYR A 502 -32.93 -11.36 -6.24
C TYR A 502 -34.01 -12.24 -6.87
N ALA A 503 -34.06 -13.51 -6.46
CA ALA A 503 -35.21 -14.35 -6.72
C ALA A 503 -36.40 -13.85 -5.88
N VAL A 504 -37.39 -13.24 -6.52
CA VAL A 504 -38.75 -13.18 -6.00
C VAL A 504 -39.24 -14.62 -5.94
N VAL A 505 -39.51 -15.16 -4.75
CA VAL A 505 -40.05 -16.51 -4.56
C VAL A 505 -41.52 -16.50 -5.02
N PRO A 506 -41.92 -17.20 -6.09
CA PRO A 506 -43.33 -17.29 -6.48
C PRO A 506 -43.95 -18.55 -5.88
N GLY A 507 -45.04 -18.39 -5.14
CA GLY A 507 -45.93 -19.49 -4.73
C GLY A 507 -45.76 -19.95 -3.27
N ALA A 508 -46.30 -19.14 -2.35
CA ALA A 508 -46.73 -19.62 -1.04
C ALA A 508 -48.16 -19.11 -0.79
N ASP A 509 -49.08 -19.51 -1.66
CA ASP A 509 -50.52 -19.42 -1.42
C ASP A 509 -51.09 -20.85 -1.29
N GLU A 510 -51.90 -21.03 -0.24
CA GLU A 510 -52.83 -22.14 0.05
C GLU A 510 -52.35 -23.29 0.98
N PRO A 511 -53.23 -23.83 1.87
CA PRO A 511 -53.11 -23.55 3.30
C PRO A 511 -53.12 -24.83 4.17
N TYR A 512 -52.53 -24.77 5.35
CA TYR A 512 -52.88 -25.69 6.44
C TYR A 512 -53.16 -24.91 7.71
N GLY A 513 -54.39 -25.07 8.20
CA GLY A 513 -54.96 -24.30 9.28
C GLY A 513 -54.62 -24.79 10.69
N ASN A 514 -55.19 -23.99 11.60
CA ASN A 514 -55.40 -24.16 13.04
C ASN A 514 -54.22 -23.95 13.99
N GLY A 515 -54.36 -22.91 14.82
CA GLY A 515 -53.92 -22.96 16.22
C GLY A 515 -53.40 -21.66 16.82
N SER A 516 -54.30 -20.72 17.11
CA SER A 516 -54.29 -19.81 18.27
C SER A 516 -53.00 -19.09 18.72
N GLY A 517 -53.03 -17.76 18.75
CA GLY A 517 -52.37 -17.01 19.85
C GLY A 517 -51.78 -15.63 19.53
N ALA A 518 -52.61 -14.60 19.72
CA ALA A 518 -52.27 -13.21 20.08
C ALA A 518 -51.39 -12.36 19.13
N ALA A 519 -52.08 -11.47 18.40
CA ALA A 519 -51.52 -10.30 17.74
C ALA A 519 -51.26 -9.14 18.72
N ALA A 520 -50.14 -8.45 18.55
CA ALA A 520 -49.97 -7.05 18.94
C ALA A 520 -49.41 -6.29 17.74
N ALA A 521 -50.22 -5.39 17.18
CA ALA A 521 -49.95 -4.61 15.99
C ALA A 521 -49.04 -3.39 16.30
N VAL A 522 -48.21 -3.02 15.33
CA VAL A 522 -47.55 -1.70 15.24
C VAL A 522 -47.96 -1.07 13.89
N PRO A 523 -48.41 0.19 13.84
CA PRO A 523 -49.08 0.77 12.68
C PRO A 523 -48.14 1.33 11.61
N SER A 524 -48.62 1.30 10.37
CA SER A 524 -48.03 1.82 9.13
C SER A 524 -47.90 3.34 9.13
N MET A 525 -46.80 3.87 8.60
CA MET A 525 -46.60 5.29 8.28
C MET A 525 -46.40 5.47 6.77
N GLN A 526 -47.06 6.52 6.26
CA GLN A 526 -47.34 6.81 4.86
C GLN A 526 -46.15 7.39 4.08
N LEU A 527 -46.19 7.12 2.77
CA LEU A 527 -45.35 7.71 1.72
C LEU A 527 -45.62 9.22 1.59
N PHE A 528 -44.57 10.02 1.43
CA PHE A 528 -44.66 11.43 1.03
C PHE A 528 -44.26 11.59 -0.45
N GLU A 529 -45.20 12.14 -1.23
CA GLU A 529 -45.03 12.59 -2.61
C GLU A 529 -44.39 13.99 -2.67
N VAL A 530 -43.72 14.25 -3.80
CA VAL A 530 -43.06 15.51 -4.16
C VAL A 530 -44.01 16.35 -5.03
N PRO A 531 -44.16 17.67 -4.82
CA PRO A 531 -44.84 18.53 -5.79
C PRO A 531 -43.87 19.30 -6.69
N SER A 532 -44.21 19.26 -7.99
CA SER A 532 -43.72 20.09 -9.09
C SER A 532 -44.53 21.39 -9.20
N ALA A 533 -43.91 22.48 -9.65
CA ALA A 533 -44.58 23.58 -10.37
C ALA A 533 -43.59 24.39 -11.23
N ALA A 534 -44.01 24.75 -12.43
CA ALA A 534 -43.24 25.43 -13.47
C ALA A 534 -43.79 26.83 -13.83
N ALA A 535 -42.87 27.66 -14.35
CA ALA A 535 -43.00 28.75 -15.34
C ALA A 535 -43.79 30.04 -15.04
N GLY A 536 -43.17 31.20 -15.40
CA GLY A 536 -43.87 32.40 -15.88
C GLY A 536 -43.28 33.78 -15.55
N ASP A 537 -42.53 34.33 -16.51
CA ASP A 537 -42.42 35.75 -16.96
C ASP A 537 -41.67 36.88 -16.19
N ALA A 538 -40.59 37.32 -16.87
CA ALA A 538 -40.10 38.66 -17.23
C ALA A 538 -40.45 39.93 -16.41
N ILE A 539 -39.45 40.83 -16.23
CA ILE A 539 -39.37 42.23 -16.73
C ILE A 539 -37.99 42.84 -16.35
N ALA A 540 -37.59 43.83 -17.13
CA ALA A 540 -36.25 44.34 -17.41
C ALA A 540 -35.64 45.39 -16.45
N ALA A 541 -34.35 45.66 -16.72
CA ALA A 541 -33.64 46.95 -16.72
C ALA A 541 -33.24 47.62 -15.40
N GLY A 542 -31.99 48.12 -15.36
CA GLY A 542 -31.59 49.20 -14.48
C GLY A 542 -30.10 49.27 -14.15
N ASP A 543 -29.30 49.88 -15.03
CA ASP A 543 -28.01 50.49 -14.71
C ASP A 543 -28.13 51.47 -13.53
N ALA A 544 -27.12 51.54 -12.65
CA ALA A 544 -26.69 52.81 -12.05
C ALA A 544 -25.31 52.69 -11.36
N ALA A 545 -24.46 53.65 -11.67
CA ALA A 545 -23.10 53.82 -11.21
C ALA A 545 -22.99 54.79 -10.01
N ALA A 546 -21.85 54.65 -9.29
CA ALA A 546 -20.99 55.71 -8.74
C ALA A 546 -21.38 56.60 -7.52
N ALA A 547 -20.34 56.83 -6.70
CA ALA A 547 -20.04 57.99 -5.82
C ALA A 547 -20.82 58.11 -4.48
N ALA A 548 -20.34 58.64 -3.35
CA ALA A 548 -19.13 59.40 -2.99
C ALA A 548 -18.95 59.52 -1.45
N THR A 549 -17.70 59.65 -1.02
CA THR A 549 -17.09 60.50 0.05
C THR A 549 -17.84 61.10 1.27
N ALA A 550 -17.25 60.84 2.46
CA ALA A 550 -16.56 61.76 3.42
C ALA A 550 -17.27 62.56 4.56
N ALA A 551 -16.44 62.77 5.61
CA ALA A 551 -16.43 63.75 6.75
C ALA A 551 -16.90 63.21 8.12
N GLY A 552 -16.28 63.46 9.29
CA GLY A 552 -15.14 64.24 9.81
C GLY A 552 -14.95 63.84 11.32
N GLY A 553 -13.99 64.26 12.15
CA GLY A 553 -12.93 65.28 12.15
C GLY A 553 -12.01 65.13 13.39
N ALA A 554 -10.97 65.97 13.48
CA ALA A 554 -10.02 66.13 14.60
C ALA A 554 -10.37 67.40 15.44
N PRO A 555 -9.73 67.69 16.62
CA PRO A 555 -8.36 68.26 16.71
C PRO A 555 -7.52 67.79 17.96
N ALA A 556 -6.20 67.59 17.91
CA ALA A 556 -5.00 68.49 18.02
C ALA A 556 -4.50 68.84 19.45
N ALA A 557 -3.23 68.50 19.77
CA ALA A 557 -2.22 69.32 20.47
C ALA A 557 -0.83 68.61 20.60
N ALA A 558 0.25 69.35 20.32
CA ALA A 558 1.69 69.08 20.55
C ALA A 558 2.28 70.30 21.34
N PRO A 559 3.60 70.55 21.61
CA PRO A 559 4.84 69.96 21.06
C PRO A 559 6.09 69.90 22.02
N GLY A 560 7.29 69.54 21.48
CA GLY A 560 8.63 69.84 22.02
C GLY A 560 9.75 68.87 21.55
N GLU A 561 10.42 69.14 20.42
CA GLU A 561 11.84 69.59 20.23
C GLU A 561 12.90 68.46 20.00
N GLY A 562 13.69 68.56 18.91
CA GLY A 562 14.80 67.67 18.50
C GLY A 562 16.20 68.29 18.75
N PRO A 563 17.25 68.13 17.90
CA PRO A 563 17.67 67.02 17.03
C PRO A 563 19.21 66.70 17.15
N SER A 564 19.74 65.70 16.42
CA SER A 564 21.15 65.71 15.97
C SER A 564 21.45 64.78 14.78
N VAL A 565 22.33 65.28 13.91
CA VAL A 565 22.71 64.83 12.57
C VAL A 565 24.18 64.35 12.56
N LYS A 566 24.53 63.34 11.74
CA LYS A 566 25.74 63.23 10.86
C LYS A 566 25.83 61.79 10.28
N LYS A 567 25.61 61.58 8.97
CA LYS A 567 26.54 61.63 7.81
C LYS A 567 27.69 60.58 7.78
N ALA A 568 27.50 59.59 6.89
CA ALA A 568 28.30 59.31 5.67
C ALA A 568 29.56 58.41 5.67
N ARG A 569 29.65 57.66 4.54
CA ARG A 569 30.84 57.12 3.80
C ARG A 569 31.47 55.80 4.28
N THR A 570 32.07 54.92 3.47
CA THR A 570 32.11 54.49 2.03
C THR A 570 33.17 53.37 1.97
N SER A 571 33.13 52.50 0.94
CA SER A 571 34.26 51.73 0.34
C SER A 571 34.90 50.63 1.20
N SER A 572 35.51 49.55 0.70
CA SER A 572 35.67 48.87 -0.60
C SER A 572 36.47 47.59 -0.31
N ASP A 573 36.46 46.66 -1.26
CA ASP A 573 37.37 45.52 -1.48
C ASP A 573 38.75 45.55 -0.79
N PHE A 574 39.24 44.40 -0.33
CA PHE A 574 40.40 43.70 -0.90
C PHE A 574 40.68 42.37 -0.18
N SER A 575 40.94 41.33 -1.00
CA SER A 575 41.64 40.05 -0.75
C SER A 575 40.91 38.92 -0.01
#